data_AF-A0A380EMW6-F1
#
_entry.id   AF-A0A380EMW6-F1
#
_cell.length_a   1.000
_cell.length_b   1.000
_cell.length_c   1.000
_cell.angle_alpha   90.00
_cell.angle_beta   90.00
_cell.angle_gamma   90.00
#
_symmetry.space_group_name_H-M   'P 1'
#
loop_
_entity.id
_entity.type
_entity.pdbx_description
1 polymer ?
#
loop_
_entity_poly.entity_id
_entity_poly.type
_entity_poly.pdbx_seq_one_letter_code
_entity_poly.pdbx_strand_id
1 'polypeptide(L)'
;MFARTFQFAGHFGEPMWTEHMSLDKINDDLVEQLPPSAIKHFFEKLLKLESLMHTDTAKMIAKERHDFMMMYLKQFFTEWNCHD
;
A
#
# COMPACT_ATOMS: atom_id res chain seq x y z
N MET A 1 5.53 -10.37 0.41
CA MET A 1 4.50 -9.95 -0.56
C MET A 1 4.79 -8.53 -1.06
N PHE A 2 5.01 -7.58 -0.16
CA PHE A 2 5.46 -6.20 -0.43
C PHE A 2 6.82 -6.09 -1.15
N ALA A 3 7.80 -6.96 -0.87
CA ALA A 3 9.07 -6.96 -1.62
C ALA A 3 8.85 -7.14 -3.15
N ARG A 4 7.82 -7.89 -3.55
CA ARG A 4 7.49 -8.07 -4.98
C ARG A 4 6.85 -6.84 -5.58
N THR A 5 6.05 -6.07 -4.84
CA THR A 5 5.49 -4.81 -5.37
C THR A 5 6.59 -3.78 -5.59
N PHE A 6 7.57 -3.69 -4.69
CA PHE A 6 8.75 -2.83 -4.90
C PHE A 6 9.64 -3.31 -6.06
N GLN A 7 9.86 -4.62 -6.19
CA GLN A 7 10.60 -5.17 -7.34
C GLN A 7 9.86 -4.95 -8.66
N PHE A 8 8.53 -5.07 -8.67
CA PHE A 8 7.70 -4.81 -9.84
C PHE A 8 7.79 -3.33 -10.22
N ALA A 9 7.51 -2.42 -9.28
CA ALA A 9 7.67 -0.98 -9.50
C ALA A 9 9.07 -0.64 -10.04
N GLY A 10 10.13 -1.20 -9.44
CA GLY A 10 11.50 -1.02 -9.92
C GLY A 10 11.76 -1.57 -11.32
N HIS A 11 11.13 -2.70 -11.70
CA HIS A 11 11.21 -3.24 -13.06
C HIS A 11 10.51 -2.35 -14.09
N PHE A 12 9.38 -1.73 -13.73
CA PHE A 12 8.64 -0.80 -14.59
C PHE A 12 9.18 0.64 -14.53
N GLY A 13 10.19 0.92 -13.70
CA GLY A 13 10.72 2.26 -13.50
C GLY A 13 9.75 3.20 -12.75
N GLU A 14 8.78 2.64 -12.03
CA GLU A 14 7.83 3.40 -11.23
C GLU A 14 8.48 3.83 -9.89
N PRO A 15 8.26 5.07 -9.45
CA PRO A 15 8.73 5.55 -8.16
C PRO A 15 8.04 4.79 -7.01
N MET A 16 8.69 4.75 -5.85
CA MET A 16 8.09 4.14 -4.65
C MET A 16 6.87 4.95 -4.19
N TRP A 17 7.00 6.27 -4.15
CA TRP A 17 5.96 7.24 -3.82
C TRP A 17 6.33 8.61 -4.38
N THR A 18 5.36 9.39 -4.86
CA THR A 18 5.60 10.70 -5.51
C THR A 18 5.09 11.89 -4.72
N GLU A 19 4.12 11.69 -3.84
CA GLU A 19 3.42 12.79 -3.16
C GLU A 19 3.93 13.04 -1.74
N HIS A 20 3.77 14.26 -1.24
CA HIS A 20 4.06 14.60 0.16
C HIS A 20 2.74 14.71 0.93
N MET A 21 2.09 13.58 1.18
CA MET A 21 0.84 13.55 1.93
C MET A 21 0.78 12.43 2.96
N SER A 22 0.08 12.70 4.04
CA SER A 22 -0.13 11.76 5.14
C SER A 22 -1.07 10.62 4.74
N LEU A 23 -0.84 9.44 5.32
CA LEU A 23 -1.65 8.24 5.15
C LEU A 23 -3.16 8.51 5.35
N ASP A 24 -3.53 9.34 6.33
CA ASP A 24 -4.94 9.64 6.65
C ASP A 24 -5.67 10.45 5.57
N LYS A 25 -4.93 11.09 4.65
CA LYS A 25 -5.50 11.83 3.53
C LYS A 25 -5.72 10.94 2.30
N ILE A 26 -5.20 9.72 2.31
CA ILE A 26 -5.32 8.78 1.19
C ILE A 26 -6.69 8.11 1.26
N ASN A 27 -7.51 8.32 0.23
CA ASN A 27 -8.80 7.67 0.04
C ASN A 27 -8.88 7.02 -1.35
N ASP A 28 -9.88 6.17 -1.58
CA ASP A 28 -10.03 5.44 -2.84
C ASP A 28 -10.09 6.36 -4.07
N ASP A 29 -10.86 7.47 -4.00
CA ASP A 29 -10.99 8.43 -5.10
C ASP A 29 -9.67 9.13 -5.46
N LEU A 30 -8.86 9.44 -4.45
CA LEU A 30 -7.56 10.06 -4.62
C LEU A 30 -6.56 9.05 -5.19
N VAL A 31 -6.59 7.81 -4.71
CA VAL A 31 -5.69 6.73 -5.18
C VAL A 31 -5.81 6.53 -6.70
N GLU A 32 -7.01 6.66 -7.26
CA GLU A 32 -7.22 6.57 -8.71
C GLU A 32 -6.50 7.70 -9.48
N GLN A 33 -6.47 8.91 -8.91
CA GLN A 33 -5.86 10.10 -9.52
C GLN A 33 -4.33 10.16 -9.37
N LEU A 34 -3.77 9.40 -8.43
CA LEU A 34 -2.32 9.37 -8.20
C LEU A 34 -1.57 8.72 -9.37
N PRO A 35 -0.33 9.17 -9.66
CA PRO A 35 0.51 8.51 -10.65
C PRO A 35 0.87 7.07 -10.21
N PRO A 36 1.24 6.20 -11.17
CA PRO A 36 1.69 4.84 -10.86
C PRO A 36 2.87 4.87 -9.89
N SER A 37 2.73 4.20 -8.76
CA SER A 37 3.76 4.09 -7.74
C SER A 37 3.61 2.79 -6.96
N ALA A 38 4.70 2.33 -6.34
CA ALA A 38 4.66 1.11 -5.53
C ALA A 38 3.59 1.20 -4.44
N ILE A 39 3.48 2.35 -3.76
CA ILE A 39 2.50 2.59 -2.69
C ILE A 39 1.07 2.66 -3.23
N LYS A 40 0.82 3.25 -4.41
CA LYS A 40 -0.50 3.21 -5.06
C LYS A 40 -1.01 1.77 -5.22
N HIS A 41 -0.16 0.84 -5.65
CA HIS A 41 -0.51 -0.59 -5.78
C HIS A 41 -0.93 -1.25 -4.46
N PHE A 42 -0.46 -0.74 -3.30
CA PHE A 42 -0.93 -1.24 -2.00
C PHE A 42 -2.41 -0.90 -1.79
N PHE A 43 -2.79 0.35 -2.02
CA PHE A 43 -4.17 0.80 -1.83
C PHE A 43 -5.13 0.24 -2.88
N GLU A 44 -4.71 0.21 -4.16
CA GLU A 44 -5.57 -0.30 -5.23
C GLU A 44 -5.88 -1.78 -5.10
N LYS A 45 -4.92 -2.59 -4.64
CA LYS A 45 -5.03 -4.05 -4.72
C LYS A 45 -4.75 -4.78 -3.42
N LEU A 46 -3.59 -4.55 -2.79
CA LEU A 46 -3.17 -5.36 -1.66
C LEU A 46 -4.07 -5.20 -0.44
N LEU A 47 -4.51 -3.98 -0.13
CA LEU A 47 -5.40 -3.71 1.00
C LEU A 47 -6.84 -4.17 0.73
N LYS A 48 -7.27 -4.18 -0.54
CA LYS A 48 -8.59 -4.70 -0.95
C LYS A 48 -8.67 -6.23 -0.99
N LEU A 49 -7.54 -6.92 -0.90
CA LEU A 49 -7.48 -8.38 -1.01
C LEU A 49 -8.14 -9.10 0.19
N GLU A 50 -8.18 -8.47 1.37
CA GLU A 50 -8.82 -9.05 2.56
C GLU A 50 -10.33 -9.27 2.36
N SER A 51 -11.03 -8.27 1.81
CA SER A 51 -12.48 -8.32 1.60
C SER A 51 -12.89 -9.30 0.50
N LEU A 52 -11.96 -9.68 -0.38
CA LEU A 52 -12.16 -10.65 -1.46
C LEU A 52 -12.02 -12.11 -1.00
N MET A 53 -11.65 -12.36 0.25
CA MET A 53 -11.50 -13.74 0.77
C MET A 53 -12.86 -14.38 1.08
N HIS A 54 -13.08 -15.59 0.57
CA HIS A 54 -14.36 -16.29 0.74
C HIS A 54 -14.48 -17.11 2.02
N THR A 55 -13.37 -17.65 2.55
CA THR A 55 -13.38 -18.51 3.74
C THR A 55 -12.92 -17.75 4.98
N ASP A 56 -13.46 -18.09 6.15
CA ASP A 56 -13.14 -17.38 7.40
C ASP A 56 -11.67 -17.53 7.80
N THR A 57 -11.06 -18.69 7.55
CA THR A 57 -9.61 -18.89 7.75
C THR A 57 -8.78 -18.00 6.83
N ALA A 58 -9.18 -17.83 5.57
CA ALA A 58 -8.47 -16.96 4.64
C ALA A 58 -8.61 -15.49 5.01
N LYS A 59 -9.79 -15.07 5.48
CA LYS A 59 -10.01 -13.72 6.02
C LYS A 59 -9.11 -13.44 7.21
N MET A 60 -9.00 -14.38 8.16
CA MET A 60 -8.13 -14.21 9.34
C MET A 60 -6.66 -14.03 8.94
N ILE A 61 -6.15 -14.87 8.04
CA ILE A 61 -4.77 -14.75 7.52
C ILE A 61 -4.59 -13.46 6.73
N ALA A 62 -5.58 -13.07 5.92
CA ALA A 62 -5.52 -11.84 5.13
C ALA A 62 -5.54 -10.60 6.02
N LYS A 63 -6.30 -10.62 7.11
CA LYS A 63 -6.33 -9.55 8.12
C LYS A 63 -4.98 -9.37 8.80
N GLU A 64 -4.34 -10.47 9.26
CA GLU A 64 -3.00 -10.39 9.85
C GLU A 64 -1.98 -9.78 8.87
N ARG A 65 -2.06 -10.17 7.59
CA ARG A 65 -1.22 -9.58 6.53
C ARG A 65 -1.57 -8.12 6.25
N HIS A 66 -2.85 -7.77 6.28
CA HIS A 66 -3.34 -6.40 6.13
C HIS A 66 -2.79 -5.51 7.24
N ASP A 67 -2.90 -5.93 8.49
CA ASP A 67 -2.39 -5.22 9.66
C ASP A 67 -0.88 -4.99 9.57
N PHE A 68 -0.12 -6.00 9.14
CA PHE A 68 1.31 -5.85 8.90
C PHE A 68 1.61 -4.83 7.79
N MET A 69 0.87 -4.85 6.68
CA MET A 69 1.02 -3.87 5.60
C MET A 69 0.69 -2.45 6.07
N MET A 70 -0.36 -2.28 6.87
CA MET A 70 -0.73 -0.99 7.46
C MET A 70 0.34 -0.47 8.42
N MET A 71 0.94 -1.35 9.23
CA MET A 71 2.06 -0.98 10.10
C MET A 71 3.28 -0.51 9.28
N TYR A 72 3.62 -1.25 8.21
CA TYR A 72 4.70 -0.85 7.30
C TYR A 72 4.43 0.51 6.64
N LEU A 73 3.20 0.72 6.13
CA LEU A 73 2.82 2.01 5.52
C LEU A 73 2.93 3.15 6.52
N LYS A 74 2.45 2.98 7.75
CA LYS A 74 2.61 3.99 8.81
C LYS A 74 4.07 4.36 9.00
N GLN A 75 4.95 3.37 9.15
CA GLN A 75 6.39 3.59 9.30
C GLN A 75 6.97 4.33 8.07
N PHE A 76 6.63 3.87 6.86
CA PHE A 76 7.07 4.49 5.61
C PHE A 76 6.68 5.97 5.53
N PHE A 77 5.42 6.30 5.79
CA PHE A 77 4.95 7.69 5.76
C PHE A 77 5.53 8.55 6.90
N THR A 78 5.81 7.96 8.07
CA THR A 78 6.52 8.66 9.15
C THR A 78 7.94 9.01 8.73
N GLU A 79 8.69 8.07 8.15
CA GLU A 79 10.05 8.31 7.67
C GLU A 79 10.08 9.28 6.48
N TRP A 80 9.14 9.15 5.55
CA TRP A 80 9.04 9.98 4.36
C TRP A 80 8.70 11.44 4.70
N ASN A 81 7.73 11.66 5.59
CA ASN A 81 7.38 13.02 6.05
C ASN A 81 8.40 13.62 7.03
N CYS A 82 9.28 12.81 7.61
CA CYS A 82 10.37 13.30 8.48
C CYS A 82 11.54 13.88 7.68
N HIS A 83 11.58 13.69 6.35
CA HIS A 83 12.62 14.23 5.48
C HIS A 83 12.30 15.66 4.97
N ASP A 84 11.56 16.44 5.76
CA ASP A 84 11.37 17.89 5.66
C ASP A 84 11.98 18.59 6.89
#